data_AF-A0A358M5P9-F1
#
_entry.id   AF-A0A358M5P9-F1
#
_cell.length_a   1.000
_cell.length_b   1.000
_cell.length_c   1.000
_cell.angle_alpha   90.00
_cell.angle_beta   90.00
_cell.angle_gamma   90.00
#
_symmetry.space_group_name_H-M   'P 1'
#
loop_
_entity.id
_entity.type
_entity.pdbx_description
1 polymer ?
#
loop_
_entity_poly.entity_id
_entity_poly.type
_entity_poly.pdbx_seq_one_letter_code
_entity_poly.pdbx_strand_id
1 'polypeptide(L)'
;MDIWTMVITLLGGLAFFLFGMHVMSSGLERLAGGRLEQVLKKMTSNTFKSFLLGLGITAAIQSSSAVTVMLVGLVNSGLMEIGQTVGVIMGSN
;
A
#
# COMPACT_ATOMS: atom_id res chain seq x y z
N MET A 1 0.41 -19.31 34.09
CA MET A 1 1.07 -19.49 32.79
C MET A 1 2.54 -19.70 33.08
N ASP A 2 3.05 -20.89 32.80
CA ASP A 2 4.43 -21.22 33.09
C ASP A 2 5.37 -20.44 32.16
N ILE A 3 6.53 -20.02 32.65
CA ILE A 3 7.49 -19.21 31.87
C ILE A 3 7.87 -19.92 30.56
N TRP A 4 7.96 -21.25 30.60
CA TRP A 4 8.21 -22.09 29.42
C TRP A 4 7.11 -22.00 28.36
N THR A 5 5.83 -21.99 28.77
CA THR A 5 4.72 -21.85 27.81
C THR A 5 4.67 -20.46 27.23
N MET A 6 4.94 -19.41 28.02
CA MET A 6 5.06 -18.04 27.53
C MET A 6 6.13 -17.89 26.43
N VAL A 7 7.33 -18.43 26.66
CA VAL A 7 8.44 -18.33 25.69
C VAL A 7 8.11 -19.08 24.40
N ILE A 8 7.52 -20.27 24.49
CA ILE A 8 7.13 -21.05 23.31
C ILE A 8 6.03 -20.34 22.52
N THR A 9 5.02 -19.77 23.18
CA THR A 9 3.96 -19.01 22.50
C THR A 9 4.48 -17.73 21.84
N LEU A 10 5.42 -17.03 22.48
CA LEU A 10 6.06 -15.85 21.90
C LEU A 10 6.86 -16.20 20.64
N LEU A 11 7.69 -17.24 20.71
CA LEU A 11 8.48 -17.71 19.57
C LEU A 11 7.59 -18.24 18.44
N GLY A 12 6.53 -18.98 18.77
CA GLY A 12 5.55 -19.48 17.80
C GLY A 12 4.78 -18.33 17.12
N GLY A 13 4.31 -17.36 17.90
CA GLY A 13 3.64 -16.17 17.39
C GLY A 13 4.55 -15.33 16.49
N LEU A 14 5.82 -15.15 16.89
CA LEU A 14 6.81 -14.45 16.08
C LEU A 14 7.13 -15.20 14.78
N ALA A 15 7.28 -16.52 14.82
CA ALA A 15 7.51 -17.34 13.64
C ALA A 15 6.35 -17.25 12.65
N PHE A 16 5.10 -17.38 13.13
CA PHE A 16 3.90 -17.21 12.30
C PHE A 16 3.77 -15.79 11.74
N PHE A 17 4.10 -14.77 12.55
CA PHE A 17 4.08 -13.37 12.11
C PHE A 17 5.10 -13.11 10.99
N LEU A 18 6.35 -13.55 11.16
CA LEU A 18 7.40 -13.43 10.15
C LEU A 18 7.08 -14.23 8.89
N PHE A 19 6.50 -15.42 9.04
CA PHE A 19 6.01 -16.21 7.91
C PHE A 19 4.89 -15.49 7.15
N GLY A 20 3.91 -14.93 7.86
CA GLY A 20 2.85 -14.12 7.26
C GLY A 20 3.38 -12.89 6.52
N MET A 21 4.36 -12.20 7.09
CA MET A 21 5.05 -11.08 6.44
C MET A 21 5.79 -11.52 5.17
N HIS A 22 6.44 -12.69 5.19
CA HIS A 22 7.13 -13.22 4.01
C HIS A 22 6.14 -13.61 2.89
N VAL A 23 5.03 -14.26 3.24
CA VAL A 23 3.96 -14.60 2.28
C VAL A 23 3.33 -13.34 1.70
N MET A 24 3.09 -12.31 2.53
CA MET A 24 2.57 -11.03 2.07
C MET A 24 3.55 -10.32 1.15
N SER A 25 4.84 -10.29 1.50
CA SER A 25 5.89 -9.71 0.65
C SER A 25 5.97 -10.41 -0.69
N SER A 26 5.98 -11.74 -0.73
CA SER A 26 6.08 -12.50 -1.98
C SER A 26 4.79 -12.51 -2.79
N GLY A 27 3.62 -12.46 -2.13
CA GLY A 27 2.32 -12.28 -2.78
C GLY A 27 2.18 -10.90 -3.40
N LEU A 28 2.61 -9.86 -2.68
CA LEU A 28 2.70 -8.50 -3.20
C LEU A 28 3.72 -8.42 -4.33
N GLU A 29 4.88 -9.05 -4.22
CA GLU A 29 5.90 -9.09 -5.28
C GLU A 29 5.38 -9.78 -6.56
N ARG A 30 4.60 -10.86 -6.41
CA ARG A 30 3.94 -11.56 -7.53
C ARG A 30 2.79 -10.76 -8.15
N LEU A 31 2.02 -10.02 -7.35
CA LEU A 31 0.93 -9.15 -7.82
C LEU A 31 1.45 -7.83 -8.40
N ALA A 32 2.50 -7.29 -7.80
CA ALA A 32 3.24 -6.12 -8.23
C ALA A 32 4.16 -6.42 -9.42
N GLY A 33 4.38 -7.69 -9.75
CA GLY A 33 5.13 -8.18 -10.91
C GLY A 33 4.70 -7.52 -12.21
N GLY A 34 5.26 -6.35 -12.49
CA GLY A 34 5.10 -5.50 -13.66
C GLY A 34 3.70 -4.90 -13.85
N ARG A 35 2.61 -5.67 -13.75
CA ARG A 35 1.29 -5.24 -14.23
C ARG A 35 0.64 -4.17 -13.36
N LEU A 36 0.61 -4.36 -12.04
CA LEU A 36 -0.01 -3.38 -11.15
C LEU A 36 0.79 -2.08 -11.13
N GLU A 37 2.13 -2.18 -11.08
CA GLU A 37 3.03 -1.03 -11.19
C GLU A 37 2.84 -0.32 -12.54
N GLN A 38 2.79 -1.04 -13.66
CA GLN A 38 2.56 -0.45 -14.99
C GLN A 38 1.19 0.19 -15.13
N VAL A 39 0.14 -0.42 -14.58
CA VAL A 39 -1.22 0.15 -14.60
C VAL A 39 -1.24 1.43 -13.77
N LEU A 40 -0.70 1.40 -12.55
CA LEU A 40 -0.58 2.58 -11.71
C LEU A 40 0.24 3.67 -12.42
N LYS A 41 1.46 3.37 -12.88
CA LYS A 41 2.29 4.30 -13.67
C LYS A 41 1.56 4.88 -14.89
N LYS A 42 0.76 4.08 -15.60
CA LYS A 42 0.01 4.53 -16.79
C LYS A 42 -1.17 5.42 -16.43
N MET A 43 -1.81 5.17 -15.29
CA MET A 43 -2.90 5.99 -14.77
C MET A 43 -2.38 7.25 -14.05
N THR A 44 -1.15 7.24 -13.53
CA THR A 44 -0.51 8.39 -12.87
C THR A 44 0.58 9.03 -13.75
N SER A 45 0.55 8.77 -15.06
CA SER A 45 1.59 9.20 -16.01
C SER A 45 1.61 10.70 -16.30
N ASN A 46 0.54 11.41 -15.94
CA ASN A 46 0.38 12.85 -16.16
C ASN A 46 -0.42 13.42 -14.99
N THR A 47 -0.13 14.66 -14.60
CA THR A 47 -0.82 15.42 -13.55
C THR A 47 -2.33 15.41 -13.73
N PHE A 48 -2.83 15.54 -14.97
CA PHE A 48 -4.27 15.50 -15.25
C PHE A 48 -4.92 14.14 -14.94
N LYS A 49 -4.26 13.03 -15.29
CA LYS A 49 -4.78 11.68 -14.98
C LYS A 49 -4.69 11.36 -13.49
N SER A 50 -3.61 11.79 -12.84
CA SER A 50 -3.41 11.63 -11.40
C SER A 50 -4.49 12.39 -10.62
N PHE A 51 -4.84 13.59 -11.08
CA PHE A 51 -5.95 14.39 -10.55
C PHE A 51 -7.29 13.67 -10.71
N LEU A 52 -7.62 13.19 -11.91
CA LEU A 52 -8.84 12.39 -12.16
C LEU A 52 -8.91 11.12 -11.29
N LEU A 53 -7.77 10.47 -11.08
CA LEU A 53 -7.67 9.31 -10.20
C LEU A 53 -8.00 9.69 -8.76
N GLY A 54 -7.43 10.80 -8.26
CA GLY A 54 -7.71 11.33 -6.92
C GLY A 54 -9.18 11.69 -6.73
N LEU A 55 -9.81 12.27 -7.75
CA LEU A 55 -11.23 12.60 -7.79
C LEU A 55 -12.09 11.33 -7.67
N GLY A 56 -11.77 10.30 -8.46
CA GLY A 56 -12.48 9.02 -8.42
C GLY A 56 -12.30 8.27 -7.09
N ILE A 57 -11.08 8.27 -6.55
CA ILE A 57 -10.78 7.66 -5.25
C ILE A 57 -11.56 8.37 -4.14
N THR A 58 -11.67 9.69 -4.20
CA THR A 58 -12.41 10.48 -3.18
C THR A 58 -13.91 10.30 -3.29
N ALA A 59 -14.44 10.20 -4.51
CA ALA A 59 -15.84 9.84 -4.71
C ALA A 59 -16.18 8.44 -4.12
N ALA A 60 -15.22 7.51 -4.11
CA ALA A 60 -15.42 6.17 -3.56
C ALA A 60 -15.16 6.08 -2.04
N ILE A 61 -14.11 6.73 -1.54
CA ILE A 61 -13.64 6.59 -0.15
C ILE A 61 -14.17 7.71 0.75
N GLN A 62 -14.53 8.88 0.20
CA GLN A 62 -15.06 10.09 0.86
C GLN A 62 -14.23 10.65 2.03
N SER A 63 -13.10 10.01 2.36
CA SER A 63 -12.26 10.35 3.50
C SER A 63 -10.86 10.70 3.02
N SER A 64 -10.54 12.00 3.01
CA SER A 64 -9.22 12.50 2.60
C SER A 64 -8.08 11.96 3.47
N SER A 65 -8.36 11.67 4.75
CA SER A 65 -7.41 11.03 5.67
C SER A 65 -7.05 9.61 5.25
N ALA A 66 -8.05 8.82 4.84
CA ALA A 66 -7.82 7.47 4.36
C ALA A 66 -7.03 7.45 3.04
N VAL A 67 -7.31 8.40 2.13
CA VAL A 67 -6.57 8.55 0.87
C VAL A 67 -5.10 8.87 1.14
N THR A 68 -4.81 9.76 2.10
CA THR A 68 -3.43 10.13 2.46
C THR A 68 -2.66 8.94 3.00
N VAL A 69 -3.24 8.15 3.91
CA VAL A 69 -2.61 6.94 4.47
C VAL A 69 -2.34 5.91 3.37
N MET A 70 -3.30 5.71 2.45
CA MET A 70 -3.13 4.81 1.31
C MET A 70 -1.96 5.23 0.42
N LEU A 71 -1.88 6.51 0.06
CA LEU A 71 -0.83 7.05 -0.80
C LEU A 71 0.55 6.94 -0.17
N VAL A 72 0.67 7.20 1.13
CA VAL A 72 1.93 6.99 1.87
C VAL A 72 2.36 5.51 1.81
N GLY A 73 1.42 4.57 1.95
CA GLY A 73 1.71 3.13 1.78
C GLY A 73 2.17 2.76 0.37
N LEU A 74 1.58 3.36 -0.66
CA LEU A 74 1.95 3.13 -2.06
C LEU A 74 3.33 3.71 -2.41
N VAL A 75 3.70 4.86 -1.83
CA VAL A 75 5.06 5.41 -1.96
C VAL A 75 6.07 4.53 -1.23
N ASN A 76 5.78 4.11 0.01
CA ASN A 76 6.70 3.31 0.80
C ASN A 76 6.96 1.91 0.20
N SER A 77 5.99 1.37 -0.55
CA SER A 77 6.15 0.12 -1.32
C SER A 77 6.86 0.30 -2.67
N GLY A 78 7.21 1.53 -3.05
CA GLY A 78 7.86 1.85 -4.32
C GLY A 78 6.93 1.79 -5.54
N LEU A 79 5.62 1.61 -5.33
CA LEU A 79 4.63 1.50 -6.41
C LEU A 79 4.25 2.86 -7.01
N MET A 80 4.42 3.95 -6.26
CA MET A 80 4.24 5.33 -6.73
C MET A 80 5.40 6.21 -6.31
N GLU A 81 5.81 7.12 -7.20
CA GLU A 81 6.75 8.18 -6.87
C GLU A 81 6.04 9.34 -6.16
N ILE A 82 6.77 10.06 -5.29
CA ILE A 82 6.23 11.21 -4.55
C ILE A 82 5.59 12.24 -5.49
N GLY A 83 6.18 12.49 -6.66
CA GLY A 83 5.63 13.43 -7.65
C GLY A 83 4.25 13.02 -8.20
N GLN A 84 4.00 11.71 -8.36
CA GLN A 84 2.71 11.19 -8.81
C GLN A 84 1.64 11.34 -7.73
N THR A 85 2.03 11.14 -6.48
CA THR A 85 1.18 11.28 -5.30
C THR A 85 0.63 12.70 -5.14
N VAL A 86 1.43 13.73 -5.43
CA VAL A 86 0.97 15.13 -5.39
C VAL A 86 -0.24 15.36 -6.30
N GLY A 87 -0.22 14.80 -7.52
CA GLY A 87 -1.34 14.92 -8.44
C GLY A 87 -2.62 14.24 -7.94
N VAL A 88 -2.49 13.09 -7.27
CA VAL A 88 -3.63 12.37 -6.68
C VAL A 88 -4.18 13.13 -5.46
N ILE A 89 -3.31 13.67 -4.59
CA ILE A 89 -3.71 14.47 -3.44
C ILE A 89 -4.51 15.71 -3.87
N MET A 90 -4.05 16.40 -4.91
CA MET A 90 -4.74 17.58 -5.44
C MET A 90 -6.12 17.25 -6.03
N GLY A 91 -6.31 16.03 -6.54
CA GLY A 91 -7.62 15.55 -6.99
C GLY A 91 -8.48 14.97 -5.88
N SER A 92 -7.87 14.60 -4.75
CA SER A 92 -8.55 13.96 -3.63
C SER A 92 -8.99 14.90 -2.50
N ASN A 93 -8.84 16.21 -2.72
CA ASN A 93 -9.20 17.26 -1.78
C ASN A 93 -10.36 18.09 -2.34
#